data_AF-A0A2V6W231-F1
#
_entry.id   AF-A0A2V6W231-F1
#
_cell.length_a   1.000
_cell.length_b   1.000
_cell.length_c   1.000
_cell.angle_alpha   90.00
_cell.angle_beta   90.00
_cell.angle_gamma   90.00
#
_symmetry.space_group_name_H-M   'P 1'
#
loop_
_entity.id
_entity.type
_entity.pdbx_description
1 polymer ?
#
loop_
_entity_poly.entity_id
_entity_poly.type
_entity_poly.pdbx_seq_one_letter_code
_entity_poly.pdbx_strand_id
1 'polypeptide(L)' 'MAAIADEVELLWALIRQRYGARLDEAQLKIVRETLEGLARDVAALRGAKIPDDAEPAQPFIPFRAEP' A
#
# COMPACT_ATOMS: atom_id res chain seq x y z
N MET A 1 2.14 16.69 -0.01
CA MET A 1 2.37 16.34 -1.44
C MET A 1 3.80 15.91 -1.71
N ALA A 2 4.83 16.67 -1.31
CA ALA A 2 6.23 16.24 -1.45
C ALA A 2 6.51 14.85 -0.85
N ALA A 3 6.04 14.59 0.37
CA ALA A 3 6.19 13.29 1.03
C ALA A 3 5.53 12.10 0.28
N ILE A 4 4.42 12.35 -0.46
CA ILE A 4 3.76 11.31 -1.26
C ILE A 4 4.62 10.98 -2.48
N ALA A 5 5.15 12.00 -3.15
CA ALA A 5 6.04 11.81 -4.30
C ALA A 5 7.32 11.07 -3.88
N ASP A 6 7.90 11.42 -2.74
CA ASP A 6 9.09 10.76 -2.20
C ASP A 6 8.82 9.26 -1.88
N GLU A 7 7.66 8.95 -1.27
CA GLU A 7 7.24 7.57 -0.98
C GLU A 7 7.02 6.77 -2.28
N VAL A 8 6.42 7.39 -3.31
CA VAL A 8 6.23 6.77 -4.63
C VAL A 8 7.58 6.46 -5.28
N GLU A 9 8.54 7.39 -5.28
CA GLU A 9 9.85 7.15 -5.91
C GLU A 9 10.64 6.05 -5.19
N LEU A 10 10.58 6.00 -3.86
CA LEU A 10 11.21 4.94 -3.07
C LEU A 10 10.62 3.55 -3.39
N LEU A 11 9.30 3.44 -3.40
CA LEU A 11 8.60 2.18 -3.73
C LEU A 11 8.85 1.79 -5.20
N TRP A 12 8.87 2.77 -6.09
CA TRP A 12 9.15 2.57 -7.50
C TRP A 12 10.55 2.02 -7.74
N ALA A 13 11.57 2.57 -7.06
CA ALA A 13 12.93 2.07 -7.11
C ALA A 13 13.02 0.59 -6.67
N LEU A 14 12.34 0.22 -5.58
CA LEU A 14 12.29 -1.17 -5.09
C LEU A 14 11.64 -2.12 -6.09
N ILE A 15 10.53 -1.72 -6.71
CA ILE A 15 9.85 -2.56 -7.69
C ILE A 15 10.70 -2.71 -8.96
N ARG A 16 11.31 -1.64 -9.46
CA ARG A 16 12.20 -1.74 -10.62
C ARG A 16 13.40 -2.62 -10.33
N GLN A 17 14.00 -2.52 -9.14
CA GLN A 17 15.11 -3.37 -8.74
C GLN A 17 14.72 -4.85 -8.73
N ARG A 18 13.55 -5.19 -8.20
CA ARG A 18 13.13 -6.58 -7.99
C ARG A 18 12.46 -7.22 -9.21
N TYR A 19 11.69 -6.44 -9.96
CA TYR A 19 10.79 -6.93 -11.01
C TYR A 19 10.98 -6.26 -12.36
N GLY A 20 11.83 -5.23 -12.48
CA GLY A 20 11.94 -4.43 -13.71
C GLY A 20 12.31 -5.24 -14.96
N ALA A 21 13.09 -6.31 -14.82
CA ALA A 21 13.43 -7.19 -15.95
C ALA A 21 12.28 -8.13 -16.38
N ARG A 22 11.19 -8.20 -15.62
CA ARG A 22 10.01 -9.05 -15.88
C ARG A 22 8.80 -8.25 -16.34
N LEU A 23 8.91 -6.93 -16.43
CA LEU A 23 7.82 -6.03 -16.74
C LEU A 23 8.15 -5.27 -18.03
N ASP A 24 7.18 -5.22 -18.94
CA ASP A 24 7.26 -4.33 -20.09
C ASP A 24 6.93 -2.88 -19.70
N GLU A 25 7.10 -1.95 -20.65
CA GLU A 25 6.88 -0.51 -20.41
C GLU A 25 5.42 -0.18 -20.05
N ALA A 26 4.45 -0.90 -20.63
CA ALA A 26 3.04 -0.67 -20.34
C ALA A 26 2.70 -1.12 -18.91
N GLN A 27 3.22 -2.26 -18.50
CA GLN A 27 3.09 -2.77 -17.13
C GLN A 27 3.80 -1.86 -16.13
N LEU A 28 5.00 -1.37 -16.45
CA LEU A 28 5.73 -0.40 -15.63
C LEU A 28 4.93 0.88 -15.42
N LYS A 29 4.28 1.40 -16.48
CA LYS A 29 3.38 2.56 -16.37
C LYS A 29 2.21 2.28 -15.43
N ILE A 30 1.52 1.16 -15.60
CA ILE A 30 0.39 0.77 -14.73
C ILE A 30 0.83 0.67 -13.27
N VAL A 31 1.98 0.06 -13.00
CA VAL A 31 2.50 -0.07 -11.64
C VAL A 31 2.78 1.30 -11.04
N ARG A 32 3.36 2.23 -11.80
CA ARG A 32 3.63 3.59 -11.31
C ARG A 32 2.33 4.33 -10.97
N GLU A 33 1.35 4.32 -11.86
CA GLU A 33 0.04 4.93 -11.61
C GLU A 33 -0.65 4.30 -10.38
N THR A 34 -0.50 2.99 -10.20
CA THR A 34 -1.02 2.27 -9.03
C THR A 34 -0.34 2.72 -7.75
N LEU A 35 1.00 2.88 -7.74
CA LEU A 35 1.72 3.39 -6.58
C LEU A 35 1.28 4.80 -6.19
N GLU A 36 1.08 5.67 -7.17
CA GLU A 36 0.59 7.04 -6.94
C GLU A 36 -0.83 7.06 -6.36
N GLY A 37 -1.70 6.13 -6.77
CA GLY A 37 -3.00 5.90 -6.15
C GLY A 37 -2.86 5.45 -4.70
N LEU A 38 -2.13 4.36 -4.47
CA LEU A 38 -1.95 3.78 -3.14
C LEU A 38 -1.31 4.76 -2.15
N ALA A 39 -0.31 5.53 -2.56
CA ALA A 39 0.34 6.49 -1.67
C ALA A 39 -0.61 7.62 -1.26
N ARG A 40 -1.53 8.05 -2.14
CA ARG A 40 -2.58 9.01 -1.80
C ARG A 40 -3.59 8.42 -0.83
N ASP A 41 -4.06 7.20 -1.09
CA ASP A 41 -5.05 6.53 -0.24
C ASP A 41 -4.48 6.23 1.15
N VAL A 42 -3.24 5.75 1.22
CA VAL A 42 -2.53 5.53 2.49
C VAL A 42 -2.33 6.84 3.25
N ALA A 43 -1.97 7.94 2.58
CA ALA A 43 -1.86 9.24 3.24
C ALA A 43 -3.20 9.70 3.83
N ALA A 44 -4.32 9.45 3.14
CA ALA A 44 -5.65 9.73 3.66
C ALA A 44 -5.99 8.85 4.87
N LEU A 45 -5.69 7.54 4.81
CA LEU A 45 -5.92 6.60 5.91
C LEU A 45 -5.08 6.94 7.15
N ARG A 46 -3.80 7.33 6.99
CA ARG A 46 -2.94 7.78 8.09
C ARG A 46 -3.47 9.05 8.77
N GLY A 47 -4.28 9.85 8.08
CA GLY A 47 -4.95 11.02 8.64
C GLY A 47 -6.25 10.71 9.38
N ALA A 48 -6.79 9.49 9.25
CA ALA A 48 -8.01 9.09 9.94
C ALA A 48 -7.75 8.88 11.44
N LYS A 49 -8.66 9.35 12.29
CA LYS A 49 -8.62 9.09 13.73
C LYS A 49 -9.22 7.72 14.00
N ILE A 50 -8.42 6.81 14.54
CA ILE A 50 -8.83 5.47 14.97
C ILE A 50 -8.75 5.46 16.50
N PRO A 51 -9.84 5.16 17.22
CA PRO A 51 -9.80 4.97 18.66
C PRO A 51 -8.83 3.85 19.08
N ASP A 52 -8.22 3.98 20.26
CA ASP A 52 -7.26 2.98 20.77
C ASP A 52 -7.91 1.61 21.03
N ASP A 53 -9.23 1.58 21.24
CA ASP A 53 -10.06 0.39 21.45
C ASP A 53 -10.76 -0.10 20.17
N ALA A 54 -10.40 0.47 19.01
CA ALA A 54 -10.99 0.05 17.74
C ALA A 54 -10.49 -1.35 17.35
N GLU A 55 -11.41 -2.30 17.31
CA GLU A 55 -11.16 -3.65 16.82
C GLU A 55 -11.17 -3.72 15.28
N PRO A 56 -10.40 -4.62 14.65
CA PRO A 56 -10.52 -4.90 13.23
C PRO A 56 -11.94 -5.34 12.86
N ALA A 57 -12.42 -4.92 11.68
CA ALA A 57 -13.74 -5.34 11.18
C ALA A 57 -13.88 -6.87 11.05
N GLN A 58 -12.77 -7.57 10.81
CA GLN A 58 -12.68 -9.02 10.92
C GLN A 58 -11.75 -9.37 12.09
N PRO A 59 -12.29 -9.79 13.24
CA PRO A 59 -11.47 -10.21 14.35
C PRO A 59 -10.72 -11.49 14.02
N PHE A 60 -9.56 -11.67 14.64
CA PHE A 60 -8.84 -12.93 14.55
C PHE A 60 -9.64 -14.04 15.25
N ILE A 61 -9.99 -15.09 14.51
CA ILE A 61 -10.62 -16.29 15.05
C ILE A 61 -9.60 -17.43 15.01
N PRO A 62 -9.14 -17.93 16.18
CA PRO A 62 -8.27 -19.09 16.21
C PRO A 62 -8.94 -20.29 15.52
N PHE A 63 -8.15 -21.04 14.75
CA PHE A 63 -8.63 -22.28 14.15
C PHE A 63 -9.03 -23.26 15.27
N ARG A 64 -10.34 -23.53 15.41
CA ARG A 64 -11.00 -24.34 16.47
C ARG A 64 -11.34 -23.64 17.78
N ALA A 65 -11.47 -22.31 17.80
CA ALA A 65 -12.21 -21.68 18.90
C ALA A 65 -13.66 -22.23 18.91
N GLU A 66 -14.12 -22.75 20.05
CA GLU A 66 -15.54 -23.05 20.23
C GLU A 66 -16.34 -21.73 20.20
N PRO A 67 -17.55 -21.76 19.61
CA PRO A 67 -18.39 -20.57 19.42
C PRO A 67 -18.82 -19.89 20.72
#